data_AF-A0A183GB52-F1
#
_entry.id   AF-A0A183GB52-F1
#
_cell.length_a   1.000
_cell.length_b   1.000
_cell.length_c   1.000
_cell.angle_alpha   90.00
_cell.angle_beta   90.00
_cell.angle_gamma   90.00
#
_symmetry.space_group_name_H-M   'P 1'
#
loop_
_entity.id
_entity.type
_entity.pdbx_description
1 polymer ?
#
loop_
_entity_poly.entity_id
_entity_poly.type
_entity_poly.pdbx_seq_one_letter_code
_entity_poly.pdbx_strand_id
1 'polypeptide(L)'
;LLTLYFYEPGYDAFGMWKRKYDRPAIVLADYELMKETLVKNGAAYTGRQEVPLSRMLRGGEYGIVDTSGALWQQHRRFAIQVFRDFGMGKDMMQNRILEEVSDFLKKCKQSADDPLDLRNHIDMAVGNNQLRKVCFDLWLAGMETTSNTLYWGILYILLDSGVQKAIHDELDIKIGSDRLITMADRSKLHYMNAAITEIQRLANLLPMNVLHETTCDVEIEGYSIPKGTLVLPQISTVMYDEEVR
;
A
#
# COMPACT_ATOMS: atom_id res chain seq x y z
N LEU A 1 9.60 16.46 -15.63
CA LEU A 1 11.08 16.45 -15.72
C LEU A 1 11.58 17.88 -15.89
N LEU A 2 11.69 18.62 -14.78
CA LEU A 2 12.30 19.94 -14.72
C LEU A 2 13.24 19.96 -13.52
N THR A 3 14.44 19.41 -13.79
CA THR A 3 15.75 19.90 -13.33
C THR A 3 15.92 20.23 -11.86
N LEU A 4 16.25 19.19 -11.08
CA LEU A 4 17.07 19.27 -9.85
C LEU A 4 18.58 19.44 -10.15
N TYR A 5 18.94 19.82 -11.39
CA TYR A 5 20.34 19.82 -11.86
C TYR A 5 21.05 21.18 -11.81
N PHE A 6 20.32 22.28 -11.56
CA PHE A 6 20.89 23.65 -11.62
C PHE A 6 20.94 24.39 -10.29
N TYR A 7 20.39 23.80 -9.23
CA TYR A 7 20.50 24.30 -7.87
C TYR A 7 21.02 23.12 -7.04
N GLU A 8 22.04 23.34 -6.21
CA GLU A 8 22.43 22.36 -5.20
C GLU A 8 21.16 21.89 -4.46
N PRO A 9 21.00 20.57 -4.20
CA PRO A 9 19.74 20.01 -3.70
C PRO A 9 19.49 20.58 -2.31
N GLY A 10 18.68 21.63 -2.24
CA GLY A 10 18.52 22.42 -1.03
C GLY A 10 17.23 23.24 -1.02
N TYR A 11 16.82 23.60 0.19
CA TYR A 11 15.57 24.29 0.51
C TYR A 11 15.44 25.70 -0.09
N ASP A 12 16.51 26.29 -0.64
CA ASP A 12 16.44 27.55 -1.41
C ASP A 12 15.61 27.40 -2.69
N ALA A 13 15.68 26.22 -3.33
CA ALA A 13 14.81 25.87 -4.45
C ALA A 13 13.34 25.85 -4.01
N PHE A 14 13.05 25.38 -2.80
CA PHE A 14 11.70 25.37 -2.22
C PHE A 14 11.17 26.80 -1.96
N GLY A 15 12.00 27.69 -1.40
CA GLY A 15 11.66 29.10 -1.21
C GLY A 15 11.45 29.86 -2.53
N MET A 16 12.19 29.52 -3.59
CA MET A 16 11.96 30.04 -4.94
C MET A 16 10.68 29.48 -5.56
N TRP A 17 10.41 28.19 -5.39
CA TRP A 17 9.19 27.54 -5.88
C TRP A 17 7.94 28.09 -5.22
N LYS A 18 7.94 28.33 -3.90
CA LYS A 18 6.82 28.97 -3.19
C LYS A 18 6.48 30.36 -3.74
N ARG A 19 7.48 31.10 -4.22
CA ARG A 19 7.26 32.43 -4.85
C ARG A 19 6.67 32.33 -6.26
N LYS A 20 6.84 31.19 -6.94
CA LYS A 20 6.41 30.97 -8.33
C LYS A 20 5.15 30.10 -8.46
N TYR A 21 4.93 29.19 -7.51
CA TYR A 21 3.89 28.18 -7.51
C TYR A 21 3.13 28.22 -6.18
N ASP A 22 1.80 28.14 -6.27
CA ASP A 22 0.89 28.42 -5.16
C ASP A 22 0.93 27.36 -4.04
N ARG A 23 1.44 26.16 -4.33
CA ARG A 23 1.46 25.02 -3.39
C ARG A 23 2.70 24.14 -3.59
N PRO A 24 3.82 24.39 -2.89
CA PRO A 24 4.99 23.54 -2.96
C PRO A 24 4.78 22.23 -2.17
N ALA A 25 5.42 21.15 -2.61
CA ALA A 25 5.43 19.86 -1.92
C ALA A 25 6.84 19.52 -1.43
N ILE A 26 6.93 18.93 -0.25
CA ILE A 26 8.17 18.43 0.34
C ILE A 26 8.22 16.93 0.11
N VAL A 27 9.32 16.44 -0.45
CA VAL A 27 9.56 15.00 -0.60
C VAL A 27 10.46 14.53 0.53
N LEU A 28 10.01 13.53 1.28
CA LEU A 28 10.81 12.89 2.32
C LEU A 28 11.51 11.67 1.70
N ALA A 29 12.82 11.72 1.59
CA ALA A 29 13.66 10.71 0.92
C ALA A 29 14.63 10.00 1.88
N ASP A 30 14.50 10.24 3.18
CA ASP A 30 15.34 9.67 4.23
C ASP A 30 14.49 8.85 5.22
N TYR A 31 15.00 7.69 5.64
CA TYR A 31 14.28 6.78 6.53
C TYR A 31 14.01 7.38 7.91
N GLU A 32 15.01 7.98 8.55
CA GLU A 32 14.88 8.56 9.87
C GLU A 32 13.94 9.77 9.85
N LEU A 33 14.03 10.60 8.81
CA LEU A 33 13.11 11.72 8.63
C LEU A 33 11.67 11.26 8.40
N MET A 34 11.46 10.20 7.62
CA MET A 34 10.12 9.60 7.44
C MET A 34 9.56 9.06 8.76
N LYS A 35 10.40 8.41 9.56
CA LYS A 35 10.03 7.88 10.87
C LYS A 35 9.73 8.99 11.88
N GLU A 36 10.53 10.04 11.90
CA GLU A 36 10.30 11.20 12.76
C GLU A 36 9.00 11.92 12.40
N THR A 37 8.79 12.21 11.11
CA THR A 37 7.62 12.98 10.65
C THR A 37 6.34 12.16 10.70
N LEU A 38 6.30 10.97 10.11
CA LEU A 38 5.06 10.20 9.90
C LEU A 38 4.72 9.28 11.08
N VAL A 39 5.72 8.85 11.86
CA VAL A 39 5.51 7.94 13.00
C VAL A 39 5.52 8.70 14.32
N LYS A 40 6.59 9.44 14.64
CA LYS A 40 6.68 10.15 15.92
C LYS A 40 5.77 11.39 15.95
N ASN A 41 5.83 12.21 14.90
CA ASN A 41 5.08 13.46 14.78
C ASN A 41 3.82 13.33 13.88
N GLY A 42 3.35 12.10 13.66
CA GLY A 42 2.36 11.79 12.62
C GLY A 42 1.06 12.60 12.70
N ALA A 43 0.65 13.05 13.89
CA ALA A 43 -0.54 13.90 14.08
C ALA A 43 -0.49 15.20 13.24
N ALA A 44 0.71 15.79 13.11
CA ALA A 44 0.93 17.01 12.35
C ALA A 44 0.88 16.80 10.83
N TYR A 45 0.92 15.54 10.36
CA TYR A 45 0.94 15.15 8.95
C TYR A 45 -0.27 14.31 8.55
N THR A 46 -1.37 14.37 9.31
CA THR A 46 -2.60 13.59 9.03
C THR A 46 -3.48 14.19 7.94
N GLY A 47 -3.17 15.41 7.47
CA GLY A 47 -3.93 16.06 6.42
C GLY A 47 -3.84 15.29 5.10
N ARG A 48 -4.91 15.37 4.32
CA ARG A 48 -5.04 14.83 2.96
C ARG A 48 -5.43 15.96 2.03
N GLN A 49 -4.73 16.02 0.90
CA GLN A 49 -5.12 16.89 -0.17
C GLN A 49 -6.27 16.25 -0.95
N GLU A 50 -7.39 16.96 -1.04
CA GLU A 50 -8.47 16.57 -1.93
C GLU A 50 -8.01 16.78 -3.39
N VAL A 51 -8.04 15.71 -4.17
CA VAL A 51 -7.74 15.79 -5.61
C VAL A 51 -9.03 16.16 -6.35
N PRO A 52 -9.06 17.21 -7.19
CA PRO A 52 -10.29 17.64 -7.88
C PRO A 52 -10.98 16.51 -8.68
N LEU A 53 -10.18 15.64 -9.31
CA LEU A 53 -10.67 14.45 -10.02
C LEU A 53 -11.42 13.49 -9.07
N SER A 54 -10.89 13.28 -7.87
CA SER A 54 -11.49 12.41 -6.86
C SER A 54 -12.82 12.99 -6.37
N ARG A 55 -12.87 14.30 -6.08
CA ARG A 55 -14.11 15.02 -5.73
C ARG A 55 -15.18 14.88 -6.81
N MET A 56 -14.79 15.00 -8.07
CA MET A 56 -15.69 14.87 -9.23
C MET A 56 -16.23 13.44 -9.35
N LEU A 57 -15.37 12.43 -9.28
CA LEU A 57 -15.76 11.01 -9.33
C LEU A 57 -16.67 10.62 -8.14
N ARG A 58 -16.46 11.25 -6.99
CA ARG A 58 -17.15 10.94 -5.73
C ARG A 58 -18.34 11.85 -5.46
N GLY A 59 -18.55 12.92 -6.22
CA GLY A 59 -19.64 13.89 -5.97
C GLY A 59 -19.57 14.52 -4.57
N GLY A 60 -18.36 14.81 -4.07
CA GLY A 60 -18.12 15.46 -2.77
C GLY A 60 -17.00 14.81 -1.94
N GLU A 61 -16.73 15.39 -0.76
CA GLU A 61 -15.65 15.03 0.16
C GLU A 61 -15.95 13.72 0.92
N TYR A 62 -15.78 12.57 0.27
CA TYR A 62 -16.18 11.29 0.85
C TYR A 62 -15.17 10.18 0.55
N GLY A 63 -15.02 9.21 1.46
CA GLY A 63 -14.00 8.17 1.35
C GLY A 63 -13.02 8.17 2.54
N ILE A 64 -12.00 7.32 2.47
CA ILE A 64 -10.99 7.10 3.51
C ILE A 64 -9.56 7.42 3.04
N VAL A 65 -9.36 7.66 1.73
CA VAL A 65 -8.04 7.90 1.12
C VAL A 65 -7.66 9.38 1.14
N ASP A 66 -8.54 10.25 0.65
CA ASP A 66 -8.27 11.67 0.38
C ASP A 66 -9.13 12.64 1.20
N THR A 67 -9.89 12.12 2.18
CA THR A 67 -10.66 12.94 3.13
C THR A 67 -9.81 13.34 4.33
N SER A 68 -10.14 14.48 4.95
CA SER A 68 -9.44 15.02 6.11
C SER A 68 -10.37 15.28 7.30
N GLY A 69 -9.78 15.43 8.49
CA GLY A 69 -10.49 15.91 9.68
C GLY A 69 -11.52 14.93 10.26
N ALA A 70 -12.59 15.47 10.85
CA ALA A 70 -13.61 14.68 11.56
C ALA A 70 -14.33 13.67 10.64
N LEU A 71 -14.53 14.05 9.38
CA LEU A 71 -15.18 13.21 8.38
C LEU A 71 -14.32 11.98 8.03
N TRP A 72 -13.01 12.18 7.85
CA TRP A 72 -12.06 11.08 7.67
C TRP A 72 -12.05 10.15 8.88
N GLN A 73 -12.02 10.70 10.11
CA GLN A 73 -12.08 9.89 11.33
C GLN A 73 -13.37 9.07 11.42
N GLN A 74 -14.51 9.63 11.01
CA GLN A 74 -15.79 8.92 10.97
C GLN A 74 -15.78 7.79 9.93
N HIS A 75 -15.40 8.08 8.69
CA HIS A 75 -15.34 7.07 7.63
C HIS A 75 -14.34 5.96 7.94
N ARG A 76 -13.16 6.31 8.47
CA ARG A 76 -12.14 5.34 8.87
C ARG A 76 -12.63 4.44 10.00
N ARG A 77 -13.25 5.00 11.05
CA ARG A 77 -13.82 4.20 12.15
C ARG A 77 -14.92 3.27 11.66
N PHE A 78 -15.83 3.79 10.83
CA PHE A 78 -16.88 3.00 10.21
C PHE A 78 -16.31 1.86 9.36
N ALA A 79 -15.36 2.14 8.47
CA ALA A 79 -14.73 1.13 7.62
C ALA A 79 -14.03 0.05 8.45
N ILE A 80 -13.20 0.43 9.43
CA ILE A 80 -12.50 -0.52 10.31
C ILE A 80 -13.50 -1.40 11.08
N GLN A 81 -14.59 -0.82 11.57
CA GLN A 81 -15.64 -1.58 12.25
C GLN A 81 -16.27 -2.60 11.31
N VAL A 82 -16.66 -2.17 10.10
CA VAL A 82 -17.20 -3.04 9.06
C VAL A 82 -16.22 -4.18 8.75
N PHE A 83 -14.93 -3.91 8.57
CA PHE A 83 -13.93 -4.97 8.35
C PHE A 83 -13.89 -6.01 9.47
N ARG A 84 -13.91 -5.56 10.74
CA ARG A 84 -13.91 -6.45 11.90
C ARG A 84 -15.18 -7.29 11.98
N ASP A 85 -16.32 -6.73 11.58
CA ASP A 85 -17.61 -7.42 11.53
C ASP A 85 -17.64 -8.46 10.39
N PHE A 86 -17.01 -8.14 9.25
CA PHE A 86 -16.77 -9.08 8.14
C PHE A 86 -15.63 -10.09 8.39
N GLY A 87 -15.04 -10.09 9.59
CA GLY A 87 -14.10 -11.12 10.02
C GLY A 87 -12.63 -10.81 9.76
N MET A 88 -12.25 -9.56 9.44
CA MET A 88 -10.84 -9.16 9.39
C MET A 88 -10.17 -9.42 10.75
N GLY A 89 -9.11 -10.21 10.74
CA GLY A 89 -8.41 -10.66 11.95
C GLY A 89 -9.08 -11.83 12.69
N LYS A 90 -10.07 -12.48 12.08
CA LYS A 90 -10.74 -13.69 12.57
C LYS A 90 -10.70 -14.81 11.52
N ASP A 91 -10.97 -16.03 11.94
CA ASP A 91 -10.97 -17.23 11.08
C ASP A 91 -11.92 -17.14 9.89
N MET A 92 -13.01 -16.36 10.00
CA MET A 92 -14.00 -16.19 8.92
C MET A 92 -13.38 -15.63 7.63
N MET A 93 -12.49 -14.63 7.73
CA MET A 93 -11.84 -14.06 6.55
C MET A 93 -10.82 -15.03 5.97
N GLN A 94 -10.08 -15.75 6.83
CA GLN A 94 -9.18 -16.80 6.38
C GLN A 94 -9.94 -17.87 5.59
N ASN A 95 -11.09 -18.34 6.09
CA ASN A 95 -11.86 -19.38 5.41
C ASN A 95 -12.31 -18.95 4.01
N ARG A 96 -12.77 -17.71 3.84
CA ARG A 96 -13.09 -17.16 2.51
C ARG A 96 -11.88 -17.11 1.59
N ILE A 97 -10.72 -16.70 2.10
CA ILE A 97 -9.48 -16.70 1.31
C ILE A 97 -9.10 -18.12 0.90
N LEU A 98 -9.23 -19.10 1.80
CA LEU A 98 -8.94 -20.51 1.50
C LEU A 98 -9.89 -21.10 0.46
N GLU A 99 -11.17 -20.73 0.49
CA GLU A 99 -12.17 -21.12 -0.53
C GLU A 99 -11.76 -20.59 -1.91
N GLU A 100 -11.45 -19.29 -2.02
CA GLU A 100 -10.98 -18.66 -3.27
C GLU A 100 -9.67 -19.27 -3.77
N VAL A 101 -8.72 -19.56 -2.88
CA VAL A 101 -7.46 -20.23 -3.22
C VAL A 101 -7.71 -21.65 -3.72
N SER A 102 -8.60 -22.41 -3.08
CA SER A 102 -8.99 -23.74 -3.53
C SER A 102 -9.57 -23.69 -4.95
N ASP A 103 -10.46 -22.73 -5.21
CA ASP A 103 -11.08 -22.57 -6.53
C ASP A 103 -10.08 -22.09 -7.59
N PHE A 104 -9.14 -21.23 -7.21
CA PHE A 104 -8.00 -20.86 -8.04
C PHE A 104 -7.13 -22.05 -8.42
N LEU A 105 -6.73 -22.88 -7.43
CA LEU A 105 -5.93 -24.08 -7.66
C LEU A 105 -6.66 -25.10 -8.56
N LYS A 106 -7.99 -25.24 -8.42
CA LYS A 106 -8.80 -26.07 -9.32
C LYS A 106 -8.73 -25.56 -10.75
N LYS A 107 -8.89 -24.25 -10.96
CA LYS A 107 -8.77 -23.62 -12.29
C LYS A 107 -7.39 -23.87 -12.88
N CYS A 108 -6.30 -23.63 -12.13
CA CYS A 108 -4.94 -23.91 -12.61
C CYS A 108 -4.71 -25.37 -13.03
N LYS A 109 -5.28 -26.35 -12.30
CA LYS A 109 -5.19 -27.77 -12.67
C LYS A 109 -5.97 -28.13 -13.94
N GLN A 110 -7.05 -27.39 -14.24
CA GLN A 110 -7.89 -27.60 -15.42
C GLN A 110 -7.32 -26.92 -16.68
N SER A 111 -6.56 -25.85 -16.51
CA SER A 111 -6.03 -25.00 -17.60
C SER A 111 -4.65 -25.44 -18.13
N ALA A 112 -4.35 -26.74 -18.13
CA ALA A 112 -3.02 -27.25 -18.48
C ALA A 112 -2.53 -26.87 -19.91
N ASP A 113 -3.41 -26.40 -20.81
CA ASP A 113 -3.09 -26.10 -22.22
C ASP A 113 -3.51 -24.69 -22.72
N ASP A 114 -3.93 -23.74 -21.87
CA ASP A 114 -4.33 -22.39 -22.33
C ASP A 114 -3.78 -21.26 -21.42
N PRO A 115 -3.28 -20.13 -21.97
CA PRO A 115 -2.74 -19.03 -21.17
C PRO A 115 -3.85 -18.41 -20.30
N LEU A 116 -3.72 -18.58 -18.98
CA LEU A 116 -4.70 -18.07 -18.02
C LEU A 116 -4.61 -16.54 -17.91
N ASP A 117 -5.60 -15.81 -18.43
CA ASP A 117 -5.74 -14.37 -18.19
C ASP A 117 -6.40 -14.11 -16.82
N LEU A 118 -5.55 -13.77 -15.85
CA LEU A 118 -5.90 -13.57 -14.43
C LEU A 118 -6.67 -12.28 -14.14
N ARG A 119 -6.96 -11.43 -15.14
CA ARG A 119 -7.48 -10.07 -14.91
C ARG A 119 -9.00 -9.96 -14.76
N ASN A 120 -9.76 -10.97 -15.17
CA ASN A 120 -11.20 -10.79 -15.46
C ASN A 120 -12.17 -11.35 -14.40
N HIS A 121 -11.77 -11.47 -13.14
CA HIS A 121 -12.71 -11.87 -12.09
C HIS A 121 -12.63 -10.91 -10.91
N ILE A 122 -13.69 -10.08 -10.74
CA ILE A 122 -14.44 -9.82 -9.51
C ILE A 122 -15.10 -8.44 -9.63
N ASP A 123 -16.41 -8.45 -9.86
CA ASP A 123 -17.26 -7.27 -9.66
C ASP A 123 -18.68 -7.70 -9.28
N MET A 124 -19.14 -7.34 -8.07
CA MET A 124 -20.34 -6.51 -7.89
C MET A 124 -20.80 -6.33 -6.43
N ALA A 125 -21.41 -5.15 -6.23
CA ALA A 125 -22.49 -4.77 -5.33
C ALA A 125 -22.13 -4.27 -3.91
N VAL A 126 -22.22 -2.94 -3.72
CA VAL A 126 -22.81 -2.36 -2.49
C VAL A 126 -23.56 -1.05 -2.79
N GLY A 127 -24.82 -0.97 -2.36
CA GLY A 127 -25.70 0.19 -2.49
C GLY A 127 -25.70 1.10 -1.26
N ASN A 128 -25.24 2.34 -1.45
CA ASN A 128 -25.52 3.60 -0.73
C ASN A 128 -24.38 4.56 -1.14
N ASN A 129 -24.64 5.82 -1.49
CA ASN A 129 -23.62 6.70 -2.07
C ASN A 129 -22.37 6.86 -1.20
N GLN A 130 -22.47 6.82 0.13
CA GLN A 130 -21.30 6.88 1.02
C GLN A 130 -20.55 5.57 1.13
N LEU A 131 -21.31 4.49 1.34
CA LEU A 131 -20.79 3.14 1.41
C LEU A 131 -20.11 2.76 0.09
N ARG A 132 -20.69 3.12 -1.05
CA ARG A 132 -20.12 2.93 -2.40
C ARG A 132 -18.74 3.56 -2.53
N LYS A 133 -18.51 4.74 -1.95
CA LYS A 133 -17.22 5.45 -2.05
C LYS A 133 -16.15 4.85 -1.14
N VAL A 134 -16.54 4.43 0.06
CA VAL A 134 -15.64 3.66 0.96
C VAL A 134 -15.35 2.27 0.39
N CYS A 135 -16.33 1.61 -0.23
CA CYS A 135 -16.15 0.35 -0.94
C CYS A 135 -15.27 0.52 -2.16
N PHE A 136 -15.40 1.63 -2.90
CA PHE A 136 -14.52 1.95 -4.03
C PHE A 136 -13.07 2.15 -3.57
N ASP A 137 -12.84 2.88 -2.46
CA ASP A 137 -11.51 3.02 -1.86
C ASP A 137 -10.90 1.69 -1.48
N LEU A 138 -11.69 0.84 -0.82
CA LEU A 138 -11.26 -0.50 -0.44
C LEU A 138 -10.93 -1.35 -1.67
N TRP A 139 -11.81 -1.35 -2.66
CA TRP A 139 -11.65 -2.15 -3.87
C TRP A 139 -10.40 -1.72 -4.63
N LEU A 140 -10.23 -0.42 -4.89
CA LEU A 140 -9.07 0.12 -5.59
C LEU A 140 -7.77 -0.17 -4.82
N ALA A 141 -7.74 0.14 -3.51
CA ALA A 141 -6.54 -0.04 -2.70
C ALA A 141 -6.18 -1.52 -2.49
N GLY A 142 -7.18 -2.39 -2.31
CA GLY A 142 -6.99 -3.80 -1.98
C GLY A 142 -6.76 -4.71 -3.18
N MET A 143 -7.40 -4.45 -4.32
CA MET A 143 -7.32 -5.30 -5.49
C MET A 143 -6.01 -5.08 -6.26
N GLU A 144 -5.77 -3.86 -6.76
CA GLU A 144 -4.65 -3.63 -7.68
C GLU A 144 -3.29 -3.93 -7.02
N THR A 145 -3.10 -3.48 -5.78
CA THR A 145 -1.83 -3.65 -5.07
C THR A 145 -1.54 -5.12 -4.75
N THR A 146 -2.55 -5.86 -4.26
CA THR A 146 -2.38 -7.27 -3.91
C THR A 146 -2.18 -8.14 -5.16
N SER A 147 -3.00 -7.94 -6.20
CA SER A 147 -2.89 -8.70 -7.45
C SER A 147 -1.57 -8.46 -8.16
N ASN A 148 -1.10 -7.21 -8.24
CA ASN A 148 0.22 -6.91 -8.81
C ASN A 148 1.35 -7.49 -7.95
N THR A 149 1.21 -7.51 -6.63
CA THR A 149 2.23 -8.12 -5.74
C THR A 149 2.32 -9.62 -5.98
N LEU A 150 1.18 -10.30 -6.13
CA LEU A 150 1.15 -11.73 -6.46
C LEU A 150 1.75 -12.00 -7.84
N TYR A 151 1.44 -11.18 -8.84
CA TYR A 151 2.01 -11.29 -10.19
C TYR A 151 3.54 -11.18 -10.16
N TRP A 152 4.08 -10.13 -9.53
CA TRP A 152 5.53 -9.98 -9.35
C TRP A 152 6.12 -11.11 -8.51
N GLY A 153 5.41 -11.57 -7.48
CA GLY A 153 5.86 -12.67 -6.63
C GLY A 153 6.05 -13.98 -7.40
N ILE A 154 5.06 -14.36 -8.21
CA ILE A 154 5.17 -15.52 -9.10
C ILE A 154 6.32 -15.32 -10.09
N LEU A 155 6.42 -14.15 -10.72
CA LEU A 155 7.49 -13.85 -11.67
C LEU A 155 8.88 -13.98 -11.03
N TYR A 156 9.11 -13.39 -9.86
CA TYR A 156 10.40 -13.45 -9.17
C TYR A 156 10.75 -14.88 -8.72
N ILE A 157 9.77 -15.66 -8.25
CA ILE A 157 10.00 -17.07 -7.89
C ILE A 157 10.32 -17.91 -9.13
N LEU A 158 9.66 -17.67 -10.26
CA LEU A 158 9.93 -18.40 -11.51
C LEU A 158 11.30 -18.07 -12.11
N LEU A 159 11.82 -16.86 -11.86
CA LEU A 159 13.14 -16.45 -12.35
C LEU A 159 14.30 -17.05 -11.54
N ASP A 160 14.06 -17.46 -10.29
CA ASP A 160 15.08 -18.04 -9.40
C ASP A 160 14.67 -19.45 -8.90
N SER A 161 15.17 -20.47 -9.59
CA SER A 161 14.95 -21.88 -9.22
C SER A 161 15.45 -22.25 -7.82
N GLY A 162 16.44 -21.53 -7.28
CA GLY A 162 16.96 -21.75 -5.93
C GLY A 162 15.97 -21.29 -4.87
N VAL A 163 15.41 -20.09 -5.05
CA VAL A 163 14.34 -19.55 -4.20
C VAL A 163 13.10 -20.43 -4.27
N GLN A 164 12.68 -20.81 -5.49
CA GLN A 164 11.53 -21.70 -5.67
C GLN A 164 11.72 -23.03 -4.93
N LYS A 165 12.89 -23.66 -5.08
CA LYS A 165 13.19 -24.92 -4.40
C LYS A 165 13.19 -24.75 -2.89
N ALA A 166 13.81 -23.70 -2.35
CA ALA A 166 13.84 -23.46 -0.91
C ALA A 166 12.44 -23.23 -0.32
N ILE A 167 11.54 -22.54 -1.04
CA ILE A 167 10.12 -22.40 -0.65
C ILE A 167 9.43 -23.77 -0.62
N HIS A 168 9.59 -24.58 -1.67
CA HIS A 168 8.98 -25.91 -1.72
C HIS A 168 9.52 -26.84 -0.62
N ASP A 169 10.84 -26.87 -0.41
CA ASP A 169 11.47 -27.66 0.65
C ASP A 169 10.94 -27.25 2.04
N GLU A 170 10.79 -25.96 2.32
CA GLU A 170 10.21 -25.47 3.58
C GLU A 170 8.75 -25.92 3.74
N LEU A 171 7.93 -25.81 2.68
CA LEU A 171 6.53 -26.22 2.70
C LEU A 171 6.37 -27.72 2.92
N ASP A 172 7.15 -28.55 2.23
CA ASP A 172 7.10 -30.01 2.34
C ASP A 172 7.52 -30.48 3.73
N ILE A 173 8.55 -29.86 4.31
CA ILE A 173 9.06 -30.22 5.65
C ILE A 173 8.12 -29.75 6.76
N LYS A 174 7.56 -28.54 6.67
CA LYS A 174 6.83 -27.92 7.79
C LYS A 174 5.33 -28.19 7.76
N ILE A 175 4.76 -28.35 6.57
CA ILE A 175 3.31 -28.43 6.36
C ILE A 175 2.90 -29.78 5.80
N GLY A 176 3.63 -30.27 4.80
CA GLY A 176 3.22 -31.43 3.99
C GLY A 176 2.15 -31.05 2.96
N SER A 177 1.64 -32.05 2.23
CA SER A 177 0.71 -31.86 1.11
C SER A 177 -0.73 -32.32 1.40
N ASP A 178 -1.04 -32.72 2.64
CA ASP A 178 -2.31 -33.33 3.04
C ASP A 178 -3.42 -32.32 3.36
N ARG A 179 -3.07 -31.04 3.53
CA ARG A 179 -4.02 -29.97 3.87
C ARG A 179 -3.62 -28.63 3.27
N LEU A 180 -4.54 -27.66 3.31
CA LEU A 180 -4.25 -26.27 2.97
C LEU A 180 -3.42 -25.58 4.05
N ILE A 181 -2.59 -24.63 3.60
CA ILE A 181 -1.79 -23.73 4.47
C ILE A 181 -2.75 -22.74 5.14
N THR A 182 -2.57 -22.50 6.44
CA THR A 182 -3.40 -21.56 7.23
C THR A 182 -2.56 -20.45 7.86
N MET A 183 -3.18 -19.40 8.40
CA MET A 183 -2.41 -18.33 9.08
C MET A 183 -1.65 -18.83 10.32
N ALA A 184 -2.11 -19.92 10.94
CA ALA A 184 -1.41 -20.55 12.07
C ALA A 184 -0.05 -21.14 11.67
N ASP A 185 0.16 -21.40 10.38
CA ASP A 185 1.42 -21.93 9.85
C ASP A 185 2.47 -20.83 9.60
N ARG A 186 2.05 -19.56 9.57
CA ARG A 186 2.92 -18.43 9.24
C ARG A 186 4.18 -18.38 10.09
N SER A 187 4.08 -18.67 11.39
CA SER A 187 5.24 -18.67 12.30
C SER A 187 6.23 -19.79 12.05
N LYS A 188 5.89 -20.81 11.25
CA LYS A 188 6.77 -21.93 10.91
C LYS A 188 7.49 -21.74 9.56
N LEU A 189 6.96 -20.86 8.71
CA LEU A 189 7.39 -20.66 7.33
C LEU A 189 8.29 -19.43 7.21
N HIS A 190 9.49 -19.50 7.80
CA HIS A 190 10.38 -18.34 7.89
C HIS A 190 10.91 -17.91 6.52
N TYR A 191 11.29 -18.86 5.67
CA TYR A 191 11.81 -18.58 4.33
C TYR A 191 10.72 -18.00 3.44
N MET A 192 9.51 -18.55 3.49
CA MET A 192 8.37 -17.99 2.75
C MET A 192 8.02 -16.57 3.21
N ASN A 193 8.05 -16.28 4.51
CA ASN A 193 7.85 -14.91 4.99
C ASN A 193 8.94 -13.96 4.48
N ALA A 194 10.21 -14.39 4.51
CA ALA A 194 11.33 -13.60 3.99
C ALA A 194 11.19 -13.34 2.49
N ALA A 195 10.80 -14.36 1.71
CA ALA A 195 10.55 -14.24 0.28
C ALA A 195 9.40 -13.26 -0.01
N ILE A 196 8.28 -13.34 0.72
CA ILE A 196 7.16 -12.40 0.58
C ILE A 196 7.61 -10.96 0.87
N THR A 197 8.38 -10.74 1.93
CA THR A 197 8.91 -9.41 2.27
C THR A 197 9.85 -8.90 1.17
N GLU A 198 10.72 -9.74 0.63
CA GLU A 198 11.64 -9.36 -0.46
C GLU A 198 10.90 -9.10 -1.77
N ILE A 199 9.85 -9.86 -2.09
CA ILE A 199 8.95 -9.59 -3.22
C ILE A 199 8.31 -8.21 -3.08
N GLN A 200 7.79 -7.86 -1.91
CA GLN A 200 7.20 -6.54 -1.66
C GLN A 200 8.24 -5.42 -1.82
N ARG A 201 9.47 -5.64 -1.35
CA ARG A 201 10.58 -4.69 -1.47
C ARG A 201 10.99 -4.47 -2.93
N LEU A 202 11.12 -5.55 -3.70
CA LEU A 202 11.53 -5.51 -5.12
C LEU A 202 10.42 -4.99 -6.04
N ALA A 203 9.17 -5.41 -5.82
CA ALA A 203 8.03 -4.97 -6.62
C ALA A 203 7.74 -3.47 -6.39
N ASN A 204 7.96 -2.97 -5.18
CA ASN A 204 7.89 -1.55 -4.80
C ASN A 204 6.73 -0.81 -5.46
N LEU A 205 5.51 -1.38 -5.37
CA LEU A 205 4.35 -0.94 -6.16
C LEU A 205 3.89 0.49 -5.86
N LEU A 206 4.21 1.00 -4.68
CA LEU A 206 3.95 2.37 -4.25
C LEU A 206 5.28 3.04 -3.89
N PRO A 207 6.12 3.38 -4.88
CA PRO A 207 7.46 3.94 -4.65
C PRO A 207 7.39 5.34 -4.04
N MET A 208 6.28 6.04 -4.23
CA MET A 208 5.87 7.19 -3.44
C MET A 208 4.62 6.81 -2.69
N ASN A 209 4.57 7.15 -1.39
CA ASN A 209 3.39 6.92 -0.58
C ASN A 209 2.25 7.87 -1.00
N VAL A 210 1.07 7.64 -0.43
CA VAL A 210 -0.06 8.57 -0.54
C VAL A 210 0.35 9.93 0.01
N LEU A 211 -0.06 10.99 -0.66
CA LEU A 211 0.25 12.36 -0.29
C LEU A 211 -0.34 12.73 1.09
N HIS A 212 0.47 13.39 1.91
CA HIS A 212 0.10 13.95 3.20
C HIS A 212 0.09 15.49 3.13
N GLU A 213 -0.56 16.12 4.10
CA GLU A 213 -0.59 17.58 4.27
C GLU A 213 -0.37 17.94 5.75
N THR A 214 0.39 19.01 6.00
CA THR A 214 0.62 19.51 7.36
C THR A 214 -0.65 20.13 7.95
N THR A 215 -1.05 19.70 9.14
CA THR A 215 -2.25 20.19 9.84
C THR A 215 -2.00 21.43 10.68
N CYS A 216 -0.73 21.70 11.00
CA CYS A 216 -0.21 22.88 11.68
C CYS A 216 1.14 23.28 11.10
N ASP A 217 1.68 24.43 11.53
CA ASP A 217 3.07 24.75 11.25
C ASP A 217 3.96 23.73 11.96
N VAL A 218 5.00 23.25 11.27
CA VAL A 218 5.94 22.24 11.76
C VAL A 218 7.37 22.68 11.47
N GLU A 219 8.32 22.07 12.16
CA GLU A 219 9.74 22.21 11.86
C GLU A 219 10.28 20.89 11.32
N ILE A 220 11.05 20.95 10.24
CA ILE A 220 11.73 19.79 9.65
C ILE A 220 13.18 20.21 9.43
N GLU A 221 14.15 19.52 10.05
CA GLU A 221 15.58 19.82 9.91
C GLU A 221 15.94 21.31 10.18
N GLY A 222 15.29 21.94 11.16
CA GLY A 222 15.50 23.37 11.48
C GLY A 222 14.75 24.36 10.57
N TYR A 223 13.97 23.88 9.60
CA TYR A 223 13.18 24.72 8.70
C TYR A 223 11.71 24.79 9.11
N SER A 224 11.18 26.01 9.17
CA SER A 224 9.75 26.24 9.45
C SER A 224 8.90 25.96 8.21
N ILE A 225 8.05 24.95 8.31
CA ILE A 225 7.13 24.49 7.28
C ILE A 225 5.70 24.91 7.68
N PRO A 226 5.02 25.75 6.88
CA PRO A 226 3.67 26.19 7.20
C PRO A 226 2.63 25.07 7.14
N LYS A 227 1.52 25.26 7.84
CA LYS A 227 0.28 24.51 7.70
C LYS A 227 -0.19 24.48 6.24
N GLY A 228 -0.73 23.35 5.80
CA GLY A 228 -1.25 23.16 4.44
C GLY A 228 -0.16 22.81 3.42
N THR A 229 1.08 22.55 3.88
CA THR A 229 2.18 22.12 3.00
C THR A 229 2.04 20.63 2.71
N LEU A 230 2.21 20.26 1.44
CA LEU A 230 2.14 18.87 0.99
C LEU A 230 3.43 18.14 1.34
N VAL A 231 3.30 16.91 1.82
CA VAL A 231 4.41 16.05 2.22
C VAL A 231 4.26 14.70 1.51
N LEU A 232 5.26 14.32 0.73
CA LEU A 232 5.28 13.11 -0.07
C LEU A 232 6.41 12.19 0.38
N PRO A 233 6.11 11.12 1.14
CA PRO A 233 7.10 10.14 1.54
C PRO A 233 7.53 9.27 0.34
N GLN A 234 8.82 9.24 0.03
CA GLN A 234 9.36 8.45 -1.07
C GLN A 234 9.84 7.08 -0.57
N ILE A 235 8.90 6.14 -0.41
CA ILE A 235 9.15 4.78 0.09
C ILE A 235 10.28 4.07 -0.68
N SER A 236 10.43 4.34 -1.98
CA SER A 236 11.47 3.69 -2.79
C SER A 236 12.88 3.92 -2.27
N THR A 237 13.15 5.08 -1.67
CA THR A 237 14.47 5.37 -1.08
C THR A 237 14.77 4.42 0.07
N VAL A 238 13.82 4.20 0.98
CA VAL A 238 13.93 3.24 2.09
C VAL A 238 14.05 1.81 1.59
N MET A 239 13.28 1.43 0.56
CA MET A 239 13.27 0.06 0.04
C MET A 239 14.59 -0.35 -0.64
N TYR A 240 15.40 0.63 -1.07
CA TYR A 240 16.72 0.41 -1.69
C TYR A 240 17.89 0.87 -0.83
N ASP A 241 17.63 1.36 0.39
CA ASP A 241 18.67 1.80 1.31
C ASP A 241 19.46 0.60 1.83
N GLU A 242 20.78 0.61 1.62
CA GLU A 242 21.68 -0.47 2.05
C GLU A 242 21.86 -0.51 3.57
N GLU A 243 21.68 0.60 4.29
CA GLU A 243 21.82 0.64 5.76
C GLU A 243 20.57 0.12 6.49
N VAL A 244 19.41 0.18 5.82
CA VAL A 244 18.12 -0.32 6.35
C VAL A 244 17.88 -1.79 5.95
N ARG A 245 18.60 -2.30 4.94
CA ARG A 245 18.43 -3.63 4.35
C ARG A 245 18.96 -4.78 5.21
#